data_AF-A0A1E3LN23-F1
#
_entry.id   AF-A0A1E3LN23-F1
#
_cell.length_a   1.000
_cell.length_b   1.000
_cell.length_c   1.000
_cell.angle_alpha   90.00
_cell.angle_beta   90.00
_cell.angle_gamma   90.00
#
_symmetry.space_group_name_H-M   'P 1'
#
loop_
_entity.id
_entity.type
_entity.pdbx_description
1 polymer ?
#
loop_
_entity_poly.entity_id
_entity_poly.type
_entity_poly.pdbx_seq_one_letter_code
_entity_poly.pdbx_strand_id
1 'polypeptide(L)' 'MATRKRVKIVSQQDLLRDAMTQLAMTRAEFAKRISVPRRTLDKWLLPEGSADARALPEMARSYIKEILEWHSGNT' A
#
# COMPACT_ATOMS: atom_id res chain seq x y z
N MET A 1 -19.32 -18.96 7.64
CA MET A 1 -18.58 -18.35 8.76
C MET A 1 -18.03 -17.00 8.28
N ALA A 2 -18.65 -15.89 8.67
CA ALA A 2 -18.14 -14.57 8.33
C ALA A 2 -16.96 -14.26 9.26
N THR A 3 -15.74 -14.42 8.78
CA THR A 3 -14.53 -14.01 9.50
C THR A 3 -14.57 -12.50 9.66
N ARG A 4 -14.93 -12.04 10.85
CA ARG A 4 -14.76 -10.65 11.27
C ARG A 4 -13.26 -10.34 11.20
N LYS A 5 -12.80 -9.79 10.07
CA LYS A 5 -11.41 -9.40 9.83
C LYS A 5 -11.06 -8.40 10.94
N ARG A 6 -10.28 -8.84 11.94
CA ARG A 6 -9.73 -7.94 12.95
C ARG A 6 -9.09 -6.79 12.18
N VAL A 7 -9.51 -5.57 12.47
CA VAL A 7 -8.85 -4.37 11.95
C VAL A 7 -7.48 -4.36 12.61
N LYS A 8 -6.50 -5.05 12.01
CA LYS A 8 -5.10 -4.83 12.36
C LYS A 8 -4.87 -3.35 12.11
N ILE A 9 -4.30 -2.64 13.10
CA ILE A 9 -3.68 -1.35 12.82
C ILE A 9 -2.47 -1.70 11.96
N VAL A 10 -2.68 -1.69 10.64
CA VAL A 10 -1.66 -2.01 9.65
C VAL A 10 -0.82 -0.74 9.47
N SER A 11 0.49 -0.85 9.71
CA SER A 11 1.43 0.24 9.43
C SER A 11 1.36 0.62 7.94
N GLN A 12 1.77 1.84 7.56
CA GLN A 12 1.77 2.20 6.14
C GLN A 12 2.67 1.25 5.32
N GLN A 13 3.76 0.77 5.92
CA GLN A 13 4.70 -0.14 5.28
C GLN A 13 4.06 -1.51 5.03
N ASP A 14 3.33 -2.02 6.02
CA ASP A 14 2.61 -3.29 5.88
C ASP A 14 1.50 -3.18 4.84
N LEU A 15 0.76 -2.07 4.79
CA LEU A 15 -0.26 -1.83 3.78
C LEU A 15 0.35 -1.86 2.36
N LEU A 16 1.46 -1.16 2.17
CA LEU A 16 2.12 -1.08 0.86
C LEU A 16 2.71 -2.44 0.43
N ARG A 17 3.30 -3.20 1.37
CA ARG A 17 3.84 -4.53 1.09
C ARG A 17 2.75 -5.55 0.79
N ASP A 18 1.67 -5.53 1.56
CA ASP A 18 0.50 -6.37 1.34
C ASP A 18 -0.13 -6.07 -0.03
N ALA A 19 -0.30 -4.78 -0.37
CA ALA A 19 -0.82 -4.38 -1.67
C ALA A 19 0.04 -4.90 -2.85
N MET A 20 1.36 -4.73 -2.77
CA MET A 20 2.28 -5.26 -3.79
C MET A 20 2.20 -6.79 -3.90
N THR A 21 2.05 -7.48 -2.76
CA THR A 21 1.96 -8.94 -2.72
C THR A 21 0.66 -9.43 -3.35
N GLN A 22 -0.48 -8.83 -3.01
CA GLN A 22 -1.79 -9.22 -3.55
C GLN A 22 -1.91 -8.94 -5.05
N LEU A 23 -1.30 -7.86 -5.54
CA LEU A 23 -1.30 -7.49 -6.95
C LEU A 23 -0.19 -8.17 -7.75
N ALA A 24 0.68 -8.97 -7.10
CA ALA A 24 1.87 -9.57 -7.69
C ALA A 24 2.76 -8.55 -8.44
N MET A 25 2.87 -7.33 -7.92
CA MET A 25 3.63 -6.23 -8.53
C MET A 25 4.94 -5.97 -7.81
N THR A 26 5.98 -5.67 -8.58
CA THR A 26 7.22 -5.09 -8.05
C THR A 26 6.97 -3.65 -7.55
N ARG A 27 7.92 -3.10 -6.77
CA ARG A 27 7.85 -1.69 -6.33
C ARG A 27 7.74 -0.71 -7.51
N ALA A 28 8.41 -0.99 -8.62
CA ALA A 28 8.40 -0.10 -9.79
C ALA A 28 7.03 -0.11 -10.49
N GLU A 29 6.46 -1.30 -10.68
CA GLU A 29 5.13 -1.47 -11.26
C GLU A 29 4.06 -0.87 -10.37
N PHE A 30 4.13 -1.12 -9.06
CA PHE A 30 3.17 -0.59 -8.10
C PHE A 30 3.23 0.93 -8.01
N ALA A 31 4.43 1.53 -7.96
CA ALA A 31 4.60 2.98 -8.00
C ALA A 31 3.97 3.59 -9.27
N LYS A 32 4.19 2.96 -10.43
CA LYS A 32 3.57 3.35 -11.70
C LYS A 32 2.05 3.19 -11.65
N ARG A 33 1.54 2.10 -11.06
CA ARG A 33 0.10 1.80 -10.94
C ARG A 33 -0.64 2.82 -10.08
N ILE A 34 0.03 3.37 -9.05
CA ILE A 34 -0.52 4.42 -8.19
C ILE A 34 -0.11 5.84 -8.59
N SER A 35 0.51 6.00 -9.77
CA SER A 35 0.93 7.28 -10.34
C SER A 35 1.85 8.11 -9.43
N VAL A 36 2.76 7.46 -8.72
CA VAL A 36 3.78 8.14 -7.89
C VAL A 36 5.21 7.78 -8.34
N PRO A 37 6.18 8.66 -8.12
CA PRO A 37 7.59 8.30 -8.31
C PRO A 37 8.00 7.14 -7.39
N ARG A 38 8.79 6.20 -7.90
CA ARG A 38 9.34 5.08 -7.11
C ARG A 38 10.05 5.55 -5.84
N ARG A 39 10.78 6.67 -5.91
CA ARG A 39 11.44 7.31 -4.77
C ARG A 39 10.46 7.70 -3.66
N THR A 40 9.27 8.17 -4.02
CA THR A 40 8.21 8.51 -3.07
C THR A 40 7.70 7.27 -2.37
N LEU A 41 7.44 6.20 -3.12
CA LEU A 41 7.05 4.91 -2.56
C LEU A 41 8.13 4.35 -1.62
N ASP A 42 9.40 4.44 -2.01
CA ASP A 42 10.52 3.98 -1.17
C ASP A 42 10.57 4.77 0.15
N LYS A 43 10.29 6.08 0.15
CA LYS A 43 10.21 6.90 1.37
C LYS A 43 9.02 6.53 2.28
N TRP A 44 7.89 6.09 1.71
CA TRP A 44 6.76 5.56 2.49
C TRP A 44 7.06 4.19 3.10
N LEU A 45 7.94 3.41 2.47
CA LEU A 45 8.37 2.09 2.94
C LEU A 45 9.47 2.14 4.00
N LEU A 46 10.09 3.31 4.22
CA LEU A 46 11.10 3.48 5.27
C LEU A 46 10.49 3.29 6.67
N PRO A 47 11.25 2.78 7.65
CA PRO A 47 10.83 2.74 9.05
C PRO A 47 10.52 4.15 9.57
N GLU A 48 9.55 4.29 10.46
CA GLU A 48 9.11 5.61 10.98
C GLU A 48 10.23 6.40 11.69
N GLY A 49 11.27 5.74 12.18
CA GLY A 49 12.44 6.40 12.79
C GLY A 49 13.49 6.93 11.78
N SER A 50 13.28 6.75 10.48
CA SER A 50 14.22 7.25 9.46
C SER A 50 13.98 8.74 9.19
N ALA A 51 15.05 9.53 9.11
CA ALA A 51 14.99 10.96 8.80
C ALA A 51 14.32 11.27 7.43
N ASP A 52 14.38 10.31 6.50
CA ASP A 52 13.78 10.42 5.18
C ASP A 52 12.38 9.79 5.07
N ALA A 53 11.88 9.19 6.15
CA ALA A 53 10.55 8.61 6.16
C ALA A 53 9.50 9.67 5.86
N ARG A 54 8.56 9.32 4.98
CA ARG A 54 7.42 10.18 4.67
C ARG A 54 6.14 9.47 5.04
N ALA A 55 5.19 10.22 5.58
CA ALA A 55 3.85 9.74 5.80
C ALA A 55 3.14 9.52 4.46
N LEU A 56 2.42 8.41 4.35
CA LEU A 56 1.51 8.11 3.27
C LEU A 56 0.30 9.06 3.37
N PRO A 57 0.05 9.91 2.35
CA PRO A 57 -1.12 10.78 2.35
C PRO A 57 -2.42 9.97 2.32
N GLU A 58 -3.47 10.45 2.99
CA GLU A 58 -4.76 9.73 3.05
C GLU A 58 -5.36 9.47 1.66
N MET A 59 -5.18 10.39 0.71
CA MET A 59 -5.65 10.20 -0.67
C MET A 59 -4.98 9.00 -1.35
N ALA A 60 -3.66 8.84 -1.18
CA ALA A 60 -2.94 7.69 -1.71
C ALA A 60 -3.38 6.41 -1.01
N ARG A 61 -3.64 6.47 0.30
CA ARG A 61 -4.16 5.34 1.07
C ARG A 61 -5.53 4.87 0.59
N SER A 62 -6.47 5.80 0.38
CA SER A 62 -7.80 5.49 -0.15
C SER A 62 -7.71 4.87 -1.55
N TYR A 63 -6.88 5.46 -2.42
CA TYR A 63 -6.70 4.92 -3.77
C TYR A 63 -6.14 3.49 -3.78
N ILE A 64 -5.18 3.17 -2.90
CA ILE A 64 -4.65 1.81 -2.76
C ILE A 64 -5.72 0.83 -2.28
N LYS A 65 -6.55 1.23 -1.30
CA LYS A 65 -7.66 0.39 -0.81
C LYS A 65 -8.65 0.10 -1.93
N GLU A 66 -9.04 1.11 -2.71
CA GLU A 66 -9.93 0.93 -3.85
C GLU A 66 -9.35 -0.06 -4.86
N ILE A 67 -8.07 0.09 -5.25
CA ILE A 67 -7.43 -0.86 -6.18
C ILE A 67 -7.52 -2.30 -5.68
N LEU A 68 -7.29 -2.53 -4.37
CA LEU A 68 -7.35 -3.87 -3.78
C LEU A 68 -8.77 -4.42 -3.73
N GLU A 69 -9.75 -3.58 -3.38
CA GLU A 69 -11.16 -3.96 -3.38
C GLU A 69 -11.60 -4.40 -4.79
N TRP A 70 -11.28 -3.60 -5.81
CA TRP A 70 -11.55 -3.93 -7.22
C TRP A 70 -10.85 -5.20 -7.68
N HIS A 71 -9.59 -5.42 -7.29
CA HIS A 71 -8.84 -6.62 -7.66
C HIS A 71 -9.46 -7.89 -7.05
N SER A 72 -9.90 -7.81 -5.79
CA SER A 72 -10.52 -8.94 -5.09
C SER A 72 -11.90 -9.32 -5.61
N GLY A 73 -12.66 -8.36 -6.16
CA GLY A 73 -13.97 -8.61 -6.75
C GLY A 73 -13.95 -9.12 -8.19
N ASN A 74 -12.78 -9.12 -8.83
CA ASN A 74 -12.60 -9.47 -10.25
C ASN A 74 -11.75 -10.74 -10.46
N THR A 75 -11.52 -11.51 -9.39
CA THR A 75 -10.85 -12.82 -9.40
C THR A 75 -11.84 -13.89 -8.96
#